data_AF-A0A6C7TUA2-F1
#
_entry.id   AF-A0A6C7TUA2-F1
#
_cell.length_a   1.000
_cell.length_b   1.000
_cell.length_c   1.000
_cell.angle_alpha   90.00
_cell.angle_beta   90.00
_cell.angle_gamma   90.00
#
_symmetry.space_group_name_H-M   'P 1'
#
loop_
_entity.id
_entity.type
_entity.pdbx_description
1 polymer ?
#
loop_
_entity_poly.entity_id
_entity_poly.type
_entity_poly.pdbx_seq_one_letter_code
_entity_poly.pdbx_strand_id
1 'polypeptide(L)'
;EIKAIVFIIGGYGANANIYFLDSYRNYIAKNFDVVAVHVFYHCFCQRRSDVEKYSTLADFTKDDLKLIEKVLRKYNIPCDQLANNTVVSHCEYLSEIMTELKMLNRLPYDFEERLSATFIPSRGEYQNFGIMAAIDH
;
A
#
# COMPACT_ATOMS: atom_id res chain seq x y z
N GLU A 1 -24.43 18.79 29.58
CA GLU A 1 -24.20 17.38 29.98
C GLU A 1 -24.11 16.55 28.71
N ILE A 2 -23.19 15.58 28.64
CA ILE A 2 -23.01 14.74 27.44
C ILE A 2 -24.22 13.79 27.31
N LYS A 3 -24.82 13.75 26.13
CA LYS A 3 -26.06 13.00 25.83
C LYS A 3 -25.81 11.65 25.19
N ALA A 4 -24.70 11.48 24.45
CA ALA A 4 -24.39 10.23 23.75
C ALA A 4 -22.90 10.13 23.39
N ILE A 5 -22.50 8.91 22.99
CA ILE A 5 -21.25 8.63 22.29
C ILE A 5 -21.63 8.16 20.87
N VAL A 6 -21.08 8.81 19.85
CA VAL A 6 -21.36 8.53 18.44
C VAL A 6 -20.12 7.89 17.81
N PHE A 7 -20.26 6.66 17.32
CA PHE A 7 -19.22 5.98 16.56
C PHE A 7 -19.45 6.15 15.06
N ILE A 8 -18.44 6.63 14.35
CA ILE A 8 -18.46 6.85 12.90
C ILE A 8 -17.60 5.78 12.27
N ILE A 9 -18.22 4.92 11.46
CA ILE A 9 -17.55 3.84 10.73
C ILE A 9 -17.54 4.23 9.26
N GLY A 10 -16.37 4.66 8.77
CA GLY A 10 -16.18 5.03 7.37
C GLY A 10 -16.13 3.81 6.46
N GLY A 11 -16.71 3.95 5.27
CA GLY A 11 -16.63 2.94 4.21
C GLY A 11 -15.26 2.91 3.50
N TYR A 12 -15.20 2.19 2.38
CA TYR A 12 -13.98 2.08 1.57
C TYR A 12 -13.41 3.45 1.20
N GLY A 13 -12.17 3.72 1.60
CA GLY A 13 -11.46 4.95 1.22
C GLY A 13 -11.68 6.15 2.14
N ALA A 14 -12.53 6.05 3.16
CA ALA A 14 -12.75 7.13 4.13
C ALA A 14 -11.45 7.62 4.79
N ASN A 15 -10.48 6.72 4.98
CA ASN A 15 -9.19 7.02 5.64
C ASN A 15 -8.08 7.42 4.67
N ALA A 16 -8.35 7.59 3.37
CA ALA A 16 -7.34 8.00 2.40
C ALA A 16 -6.81 9.41 2.67
N ASN A 17 -7.66 10.27 3.23
CA ASN A 17 -7.28 11.56 3.76
C ASN A 17 -7.81 11.67 5.19
N ILE A 18 -6.86 11.72 6.13
CA ILE A 18 -7.14 11.63 7.57
C ILE A 18 -7.83 12.88 8.09
N TYR A 19 -7.69 14.01 7.38
CA TYR A 19 -8.34 15.27 7.73
C TYR A 19 -9.86 15.13 7.76
N PHE A 20 -10.47 14.35 6.87
CA PHE A 20 -11.92 14.16 6.86
C PHE A 20 -12.43 13.53 8.16
N LEU A 21 -11.67 12.56 8.70
CA LEU A 21 -12.03 11.89 9.95
C LEU A 21 -12.07 12.88 11.12
N ASP A 22 -11.08 13.78 11.17
CA ASP A 22 -11.00 14.82 12.18
C ASP A 22 -12.07 15.90 11.99
N SER A 23 -12.29 16.33 10.75
CA SER A 23 -13.31 17.32 10.39
C SER A 23 -14.71 16.86 10.81
N TYR A 24 -15.10 15.61 10.51
CA TYR A 24 -16.43 15.10 10.84
C TYR A 24 -16.65 14.94 12.34
N ARG A 25 -15.68 14.37 13.08
CA ARG A 25 -15.83 14.26 14.54
C ARG A 25 -15.87 15.63 15.21
N ASN A 26 -15.07 16.59 14.73
CA ASN A 26 -15.06 17.96 15.24
C ASN A 26 -16.39 18.67 14.95
N TYR A 27 -16.94 18.50 13.75
CA TYR A 27 -18.25 19.04 13.39
C TYR A 27 -19.35 18.47 14.30
N ILE A 28 -19.41 17.16 14.50
CA ILE A 28 -20.43 16.53 15.34
C ILE A 28 -20.29 16.97 16.80
N ALA A 29 -19.09 16.94 17.37
CA ALA A 29 -18.86 17.35 18.75
C ALA A 29 -19.13 18.84 19.02
N LYS A 30 -19.00 19.71 18.00
CA LYS A 30 -19.31 21.15 18.12
C LYS A 30 -20.81 21.45 18.05
N ASN A 31 -21.58 20.65 17.32
CA ASN A 31 -23.00 20.91 17.06
C ASN A 31 -23.94 20.14 17.98
N PHE A 32 -23.45 19.08 18.64
CA PHE A 32 -24.24 18.22 19.50
C PHE A 32 -23.50 17.97 20.82
N ASP A 33 -24.24 17.84 21.93
CA ASP A 33 -23.68 17.50 23.25
C ASP A 33 -23.24 16.02 23.31
N VAL A 34 -22.31 15.60 22.45
CA VAL A 34 -21.91 14.20 22.29
C VAL A 34 -20.39 14.06 22.24
N VAL A 35 -19.92 12.86 22.57
CA VAL A 35 -18.57 12.43 22.23
C VAL A 35 -18.60 11.79 20.84
N ALA A 36 -17.85 12.34 19.89
CA ALA A 36 -17.73 11.77 18.56
C ALA A 36 -16.42 10.96 18.42
N VAL A 37 -16.53 9.69 18.06
CA VAL A 37 -15.40 8.77 17.85
C VAL A 37 -15.41 8.30 16.41
N HIS A 38 -14.32 8.58 15.68
CA HIS A 38 -14.13 8.00 14.35
C HIS A 38 -13.31 6.71 14.48
N VAL A 39 -13.83 5.62 13.91
CA VAL A 39 -13.17 4.31 13.95
C VAL A 39 -12.31 4.12 12.71
N PHE A 40 -11.06 3.69 12.92
CA PHE A 40 -10.20 3.20 11.83
C PHE A 40 -10.61 1.77 11.49
N TYR A 41 -11.48 1.62 10.48
CA TYR A 41 -12.08 0.33 10.14
C TYR A 41 -11.53 -0.24 8.82
N HIS A 42 -11.87 0.37 7.68
CA HIS A 42 -11.61 -0.24 6.38
C HIS A 42 -10.16 -0.03 5.89
N CYS A 43 -9.39 -1.13 5.74
CA CYS A 43 -8.03 -1.15 5.17
C CYS A 43 -7.09 -0.08 5.75
N PHE A 44 -7.19 0.19 7.05
CA PHE A 44 -6.34 1.14 7.73
C PHE A 44 -4.85 0.75 7.62
N CYS A 45 -3.96 1.74 7.44
CA CYS A 45 -2.53 1.56 7.22
C CYS A 45 -2.12 0.66 6.03
N GLN A 46 -3.06 0.32 5.13
CA GLN A 46 -2.81 -0.54 3.95
C GLN A 46 -2.81 0.25 2.64
N ARG A 47 -2.83 1.58 2.72
CA ARG A 47 -2.74 2.48 1.56
C ARG A 47 -1.81 3.62 1.89
N ARG A 48 -1.29 4.27 0.85
CA ARG A 48 -0.60 5.54 1.04
C ARG A 48 -1.59 6.55 1.62
N SER A 49 -1.21 7.15 2.73
CA SER A 49 -1.93 8.25 3.37
C SER A 49 -1.09 9.52 3.25
N ASP A 50 -1.77 10.65 3.28
CA ASP A 50 -1.18 11.98 3.48
C ASP A 50 -0.46 12.12 4.83
N VAL A 51 -0.72 11.22 5.80
CA VAL A 51 -0.08 11.21 7.11
C VAL A 51 0.74 9.94 7.29
N GLU A 52 2.06 10.08 7.41
CA GLU A 52 3.03 8.98 7.46
C GLU A 52 2.68 7.87 8.48
N LYS A 53 2.29 8.23 9.71
CA LYS A 53 1.92 7.24 10.75
C LYS A 53 0.75 6.32 10.35
N TYR A 54 -0.07 6.73 9.39
CA TYR A 54 -1.23 5.99 8.89
C TYR A 54 -1.03 5.50 7.45
N SER A 55 0.15 5.73 6.89
CA SER A 55 0.51 5.33 5.54
C SER A 55 1.12 3.93 5.54
N THR A 56 0.82 3.15 4.50
CA THR A 56 1.49 1.87 4.25
C THR A 56 2.92 2.11 3.76
N LEU A 57 3.84 1.23 4.17
CA LEU A 57 5.19 1.17 3.60
C LEU A 57 5.21 0.11 2.51
N ALA A 58 5.79 0.42 1.35
CA ALA A 58 6.11 -0.60 0.37
C ALA A 58 7.58 -0.99 0.56
N ASP A 59 7.84 -2.27 0.75
CA ASP A 59 9.19 -2.81 0.89
C ASP A 59 9.32 -4.14 0.14
N PHE A 60 10.56 -4.53 -0.13
CA PHE A 60 10.87 -5.81 -0.74
C PHE A 60 11.14 -6.82 0.37
N THR A 61 10.23 -7.76 0.55
CA THR A 61 10.47 -8.89 1.47
C THR A 61 11.45 -9.87 0.86
N LYS A 62 11.94 -10.83 1.66
CA LYS A 62 12.79 -11.92 1.16
C LYS A 62 12.11 -12.71 0.03
N ASP A 63 10.80 -12.86 0.05
CA ASP A 63 10.08 -13.58 -1.00
C ASP A 63 9.91 -12.73 -2.26
N ASP A 64 9.71 -11.42 -2.10
CA ASP A 64 9.77 -10.47 -3.24
C ASP A 64 11.14 -10.51 -3.92
N LEU A 65 12.23 -10.47 -3.15
CA LEU A 65 13.58 -10.58 -3.69
C LEU A 65 13.80 -11.88 -4.46
N LYS A 66 13.31 -13.03 -3.97
CA LYS A 66 13.39 -14.31 -4.72
C LYS A 66 12.60 -14.28 -6.02
N LEU A 67 11.44 -13.63 -6.05
CA LEU A 67 10.64 -13.48 -7.26
C LEU A 67 11.34 -12.58 -8.27
N ILE A 68 11.91 -11.47 -7.79
CA ILE A 68 12.71 -10.55 -8.62
C ILE A 68 13.95 -11.27 -9.16
N GLU A 69 14.66 -12.04 -8.33
CA GLU A 69 15.83 -12.81 -8.76
C GLU A 69 15.49 -13.75 -9.93
N LYS A 70 14.35 -14.44 -9.88
CA LYS A 70 13.88 -15.29 -10.97
C LYS A 70 13.67 -14.50 -12.27
N VAL A 71 13.09 -13.29 -12.16
CA VAL A 71 12.91 -12.39 -13.30
C VAL A 71 14.27 -11.94 -13.85
N LEU A 72 15.18 -11.47 -13.01
CA LEU A 72 16.51 -11.03 -13.44
C LEU A 72 17.27 -12.16 -14.17
N ARG A 73 17.24 -13.39 -13.61
CA ARG A 73 17.87 -14.56 -14.21
C ARG A 73 17.28 -14.94 -15.58
N LYS A 74 15.97 -14.77 -15.78
CA LYS A 74 15.30 -14.98 -17.08
C LYS A 74 15.88 -14.10 -18.19
N TYR A 75 16.37 -12.91 -17.85
CA TYR A 75 16.99 -11.96 -18.78
C TYR A 75 18.52 -11.93 -18.69
N ASN A 76 19.12 -12.94 -18.05
CA ASN A 76 20.58 -13.05 -17.87
C ASN A 76 21.20 -11.85 -17.14
N ILE A 77 20.45 -11.17 -16.28
CA ILE A 77 20.94 -10.06 -15.47
C ILE A 77 21.62 -10.61 -14.19
N PRO A 78 22.86 -10.20 -13.87
CA PRO A 78 23.53 -10.58 -12.63
C PRO A 78 22.75 -10.14 -11.38
N CYS A 79 22.68 -11.02 -10.39
CA CYS A 79 21.89 -10.81 -9.17
C CYS A 79 22.65 -11.11 -7.87
N ASP A 80 23.98 -11.25 -7.93
CA ASP A 80 24.82 -11.62 -6.79
C ASP A 80 24.78 -10.58 -5.65
N GLN A 81 24.39 -9.34 -5.96
CA GLN A 81 24.27 -8.23 -5.02
C GLN A 81 22.81 -7.85 -4.74
N LEU A 82 21.83 -8.69 -5.11
CA LEU A 82 20.41 -8.38 -4.93
C LEU A 82 20.03 -8.35 -3.44
N ALA A 83 19.64 -7.17 -2.95
CA ALA A 83 19.22 -6.90 -1.58
C ALA A 83 18.27 -5.68 -1.55
N ASN A 84 17.66 -5.37 -0.40
CA ASN A 84 16.69 -4.27 -0.30
C ASN A 84 17.26 -2.90 -0.71
N ASN A 85 18.55 -2.66 -0.47
CA ASN A 85 19.20 -1.40 -0.85
C ASN A 85 19.66 -1.35 -2.32
N THR A 86 19.63 -2.47 -3.05
CA THR A 86 20.09 -2.56 -4.45
C THR A 86 18.99 -2.98 -5.43
N VAL A 87 17.89 -3.56 -4.94
CA VAL A 87 16.79 -4.07 -5.76
C VAL A 87 16.22 -3.02 -6.71
N VAL A 88 16.13 -1.75 -6.28
CA VAL A 88 15.66 -0.65 -7.14
C VAL A 88 16.58 -0.48 -8.35
N SER A 89 17.89 -0.43 -8.16
CA SER A 89 18.85 -0.33 -9.27
C SER A 89 18.81 -1.54 -10.22
N HIS A 90 18.55 -2.74 -9.70
CA HIS A 90 18.35 -3.92 -10.54
C HIS A 90 17.06 -3.81 -11.39
N CYS A 91 15.98 -3.27 -10.81
CA CYS A 91 14.73 -3.04 -11.53
C CYS A 91 14.88 -1.94 -12.60
N GLU A 92 15.65 -0.89 -12.33
CA GLU A 92 15.98 0.15 -13.31
C GLU A 92 16.76 -0.44 -14.48
N TYR A 93 17.79 -1.23 -14.20
CA TYR A 93 18.57 -1.91 -15.24
C TYR A 93 17.72 -2.90 -16.06
N LEU A 94 16.83 -3.65 -15.41
CA LEU A 94 15.85 -4.48 -16.11
C LEU A 94 14.98 -3.64 -17.06
N SER A 95 14.54 -2.45 -16.65
CA SER A 95 13.74 -1.55 -17.48
C SER A 95 14.51 -1.06 -18.73
N GLU A 96 15.82 -0.82 -18.61
CA GLU A 96 16.68 -0.49 -19.75
C GLU A 96 16.74 -1.64 -20.75
N ILE A 97 17.03 -2.86 -20.27
CA ILE A 97 17.06 -4.07 -21.10
C ILE A 97 15.71 -4.31 -21.78
N MET A 98 14.59 -4.13 -21.07
CA MET A 98 13.26 -4.26 -21.66
C MET A 98 13.04 -3.25 -22.80
N THR A 99 13.51 -2.01 -22.61
CA THR A 99 13.43 -0.95 -23.63
C THR A 99 14.23 -1.33 -24.87
N GLU A 100 15.46 -1.82 -24.70
CA GLU A 100 16.28 -2.29 -25.82
C GLU A 100 15.64 -3.46 -26.57
N LEU A 101 15.12 -4.46 -25.84
CA LEU A 101 14.45 -5.61 -26.44
C LEU A 101 13.20 -5.20 -27.23
N LYS A 102 12.44 -4.20 -26.75
CA LYS A 102 11.31 -3.62 -27.48
C LYS A 102 11.77 -2.89 -28.75
N MET A 103 12.83 -2.08 -28.66
CA MET A 103 13.40 -1.38 -29.83
C MET A 103 13.91 -2.35 -30.90
N LEU A 104 14.44 -3.50 -30.49
CA LEU A 104 14.90 -4.57 -31.38
C LEU A 104 13.75 -5.47 -31.88
N ASN A 105 12.49 -5.15 -31.58
CA ASN A 105 11.30 -5.97 -31.87
C ASN A 105 11.38 -7.41 -31.33
N ARG A 106 12.16 -7.63 -30.26
CA ARG A 106 12.26 -8.92 -29.56
C ARG A 106 11.20 -9.08 -28.47
N LEU A 107 10.60 -7.97 -28.05
CA LEU A 107 9.43 -7.93 -27.17
C LEU A 107 8.35 -7.05 -27.80
N PRO A 108 7.05 -7.35 -27.59
CA PRO A 108 5.96 -6.43 -27.91
C PRO A 108 6.16 -5.08 -27.22
N TYR A 109 5.74 -4.00 -27.88
CA TYR A 109 5.88 -2.64 -27.35
C TYR A 109 5.16 -2.46 -26.00
N ASP A 110 3.99 -3.07 -25.85
CA ASP A 110 3.14 -3.07 -24.67
C ASP A 110 3.51 -4.17 -23.65
N PHE A 111 4.57 -4.95 -23.89
CA PHE A 111 5.00 -5.96 -22.95
C PHE A 111 5.44 -5.33 -21.62
N GLU A 112 4.97 -5.88 -20.50
CA GLU A 112 5.37 -5.50 -19.16
C GLU A 112 5.78 -6.75 -18.38
N GLU A 113 6.91 -6.68 -17.69
CA GLU A 113 7.34 -7.73 -16.79
C GLU A 113 6.79 -7.49 -15.38
N ARG A 114 6.38 -8.55 -14.70
CA ARG A 114 5.73 -8.44 -13.38
C ARG A 114 6.76 -8.58 -12.28
N LEU A 115 6.87 -7.54 -11.47
CA LEU A 115 7.68 -7.52 -10.26
C LEU A 115 6.79 -7.57 -9.02
N SER A 116 7.36 -8.01 -7.90
CA SER A 116 6.66 -8.13 -6.61
C SER A 116 7.23 -7.16 -5.59
N ALA A 117 6.35 -6.58 -4.79
CA ALA A 117 6.67 -5.82 -3.59
C ALA A 117 5.54 -5.98 -2.59
N THR A 118 5.85 -5.88 -1.30
CA THR A 118 4.88 -6.09 -0.24
C THR A 118 4.53 -4.77 0.44
N PHE A 119 3.25 -4.55 0.65
CA PHE A 119 2.76 -3.49 1.53
C PHE A 119 2.81 -3.96 3.00
N ILE A 120 3.55 -3.22 3.81
CA ILE A 120 3.75 -3.43 5.24
C ILE A 120 2.95 -2.36 6.00
N PRO A 121 1.96 -2.75 6.82
CA PRO A 121 1.28 -1.83 7.71
C PRO A 121 2.26 -1.17 8.70
N SER A 122 2.11 0.13 8.92
CA SER A 122 3.03 0.94 9.74
C SER A 122 3.18 0.49 11.21
N ARG A 123 2.24 -0.30 11.73
CA ARG A 123 2.20 -0.74 13.13
C ARG A 123 2.12 -2.26 13.32
N GLY A 124 2.42 -3.05 12.28
CA GLY A 124 2.29 -4.51 12.36
C GLY A 124 0.86 -4.97 12.63
N GLU A 125 -0.12 -4.17 12.22
CA GLU A 125 -1.54 -4.43 12.46
C GLU A 125 -1.98 -5.72 11.75
N TYR A 126 -2.91 -6.45 12.38
CA TYR A 126 -3.48 -7.64 11.79
C TYR A 126 -4.16 -7.30 10.47
N GLN A 127 -3.71 -7.98 9.43
CA GLN A 127 -4.13 -7.74 8.08
C GLN A 127 -5.17 -8.81 7.73
N ASN A 128 -6.38 -8.39 7.36
CA ASN A 128 -7.41 -9.27 6.80
C ASN A 128 -7.83 -8.93 5.36
N PHE A 129 -7.11 -8.06 4.63
CA PHE A 129 -7.40 -7.62 3.26
C PHE A 129 -8.84 -7.12 3.03
N GLY A 130 -9.50 -6.63 4.08
CA GLY A 130 -10.91 -6.23 4.00
C GLY A 130 -11.88 -7.42 4.06
N ILE A 131 -11.42 -8.65 4.29
CA ILE A 131 -12.25 -9.84 4.47
C ILE A 131 -13.19 -9.67 5.68
N MET A 132 -12.70 -9.17 6.82
CA MET A 132 -13.60 -8.93 7.96
C MET A 132 -14.63 -7.85 7.65
N ALA A 133 -14.23 -6.79 6.94
CA ALA A 133 -15.16 -5.74 6.52
C ALA A 133 -16.18 -6.26 5.49
N ALA A 134 -15.80 -7.25 4.68
CA ALA A 134 -16.65 -7.89 3.67
C ALA A 134 -17.63 -8.93 4.25
N ILE A 135 -17.34 -9.47 5.42
CA ILE A 135 -18.21 -10.43 6.13
C ILE A 135 -19.25 -9.71 7.00
N ASP A 136 -19.00 -8.45 7.36
CA ASP A 136 -19.88 -7.60 8.16
C ASP A 136 -21.05 -6.99 7.34
N HIS A 137 -21.43 -7.64 6.22
CA HIS A 137 -22.54 -7.27 5.33
C HIS A 137 -23.71 -8.24 5.51
#